data_AF-A0A5C1QDY5-F1
#
_entry.id   AF-A0A5C1QDY5-F1
#
_cell.length_a   1.000
_cell.length_b   1.000
_cell.length_c   1.000
_cell.angle_alpha   90.00
_cell.angle_beta   90.00
_cell.angle_gamma   90.00
#
_symmetry.space_group_name_H-M   'P 1'
#
loop_
_entity.id
_entity.type
_entity.pdbx_description
1 polymer ?
#
loop_
_entity_poly.entity_id
_entity_poly.type
_entity_poly.pdbx_seq_one_letter_code
_entity_poly.pdbx_strand_id
1 'polypeptide(L)'
;MMKEQKKIILWICITLYFLKSKQRKVHTLSTGYEIYVGKLDNKEVDFVVIDGNNKFYIQVTYLLSEQSTIDREFSVLEQINDNYTKIVISMDTVNRSRNGIIHKNIKDFLLEE
;
A
#
# COMPACT_ATOMS: atom_id res chain seq x y z
N MET A 1 8.26 -6.16 17.08
CA MET A 1 8.69 -4.75 17.02
C MET A 1 8.47 -4.12 15.64
N MET A 2 9.14 -4.54 14.54
CA MET A 2 8.92 -3.93 13.20
C MET A 2 7.50 -4.10 12.62
N LYS A 3 6.85 -5.25 12.82
CA LYS A 3 5.48 -5.50 12.34
C LYS A 3 4.43 -4.54 12.95
N GLU A 4 4.67 -4.07 14.17
CA GLU A 4 3.74 -3.23 14.93
C GLU A 4 3.84 -1.77 14.53
N GLN A 5 5.07 -1.28 14.29
CA GLN A 5 5.31 0.05 13.72
C GLN A 5 4.80 0.17 12.28
N LYS A 6 4.97 -0.87 11.45
CA LYS A 6 4.35 -0.93 10.12
C LYS A 6 2.84 -0.75 10.24
N LYS A 7 2.17 -1.50 11.11
CA LYS A 7 0.71 -1.40 11.34
C LYS A 7 0.25 -0.01 11.78
N ILE A 8 0.99 0.67 12.66
CA ILE A 8 0.62 2.02 13.15
C ILE A 8 0.76 3.07 12.05
N ILE A 9 1.92 3.11 11.36
CA ILE A 9 2.19 4.09 10.30
C ILE A 9 1.22 3.90 9.14
N LEU A 10 0.91 2.65 8.84
CA LEU A 10 0.00 2.25 7.79
C LEU A 10 -1.47 2.53 8.12
N TRP A 11 -1.88 2.28 9.36
CA TRP A 11 -3.20 2.69 9.85
C TRP A 11 -3.35 4.20 9.80
N ILE A 12 -2.29 4.96 10.14
CA ILE A 12 -2.24 6.41 9.97
C ILE A 12 -2.32 6.81 8.50
N CYS A 13 -1.56 6.16 7.60
CA CYS A 13 -1.58 6.50 6.16
C CYS A 13 -2.92 6.23 5.51
N ILE A 14 -3.54 5.09 5.83
CA ILE A 14 -4.89 4.73 5.36
C ILE A 14 -5.89 5.73 5.94
N THR A 15 -5.87 5.94 7.26
CA THR A 15 -6.77 6.90 7.90
C THR A 15 -6.61 8.30 7.31
N LEU A 16 -5.38 8.77 7.07
CA LEU A 16 -5.11 10.08 6.47
C LEU A 16 -5.48 10.16 4.99
N TYR A 17 -5.18 9.15 4.18
CA TYR A 17 -5.57 9.10 2.76
C TYR A 17 -7.10 9.11 2.63
N PHE A 18 -7.82 8.31 3.43
CA PHE A 18 -9.28 8.27 3.44
C PHE A 18 -9.94 9.48 4.13
N LEU A 19 -9.24 10.19 5.02
CA LEU A 19 -9.68 11.49 5.55
C LEU A 19 -9.44 12.62 4.55
N LYS A 20 -8.37 12.56 3.75
CA LYS A 20 -8.04 13.56 2.72
C LYS A 20 -8.92 13.47 1.49
N SER A 21 -9.28 12.26 1.04
CA SER A 21 -10.34 12.06 0.03
C SER A 21 -11.74 12.43 0.55
N LYS A 22 -11.84 12.82 1.83
CA LYS A 22 -13.07 13.21 2.52
C LYS A 22 -13.21 14.72 2.71
N GLN A 23 -13.46 15.41 1.60
CA GLN A 23 -14.53 16.43 1.59
C GLN A 23 -15.95 15.83 1.48
N ARG A 24 -16.14 14.49 1.52
CA ARG A 24 -17.48 13.86 1.64
C ARG A 24 -17.52 12.62 2.57
N LYS A 25 -17.89 12.87 3.83
CA LYS A 25 -18.57 12.01 4.84
C LYS A 25 -18.09 10.57 5.16
N VAL A 26 -17.44 10.46 6.32
CA VAL A 26 -17.62 9.48 7.43
C VAL A 26 -18.85 8.56 7.56
N HIS A 27 -19.00 7.42 6.86
CA HIS A 27 -19.60 6.24 7.51
C HIS A 27 -19.18 4.94 6.81
N THR A 28 -18.79 3.95 7.61
CA THR A 28 -18.64 2.54 7.21
C THR A 28 -19.90 2.13 6.44
N LEU A 29 -19.73 1.55 5.24
CA LEU A 29 -20.72 1.05 4.26
C LEU A 29 -21.22 1.96 3.11
N SER A 30 -20.72 3.20 2.90
CA SER A 30 -21.25 4.05 1.79
C SER A 30 -20.23 4.78 0.90
N THR A 31 -18.95 4.44 0.96
CA THR A 31 -17.97 4.83 -0.06
C THR A 31 -17.71 3.62 -0.93
N GLY A 32 -17.78 3.72 -2.26
CA GLY A 32 -17.62 2.61 -3.23
C GLY A 32 -16.24 1.94 -3.27
N TYR A 33 -15.49 2.04 -2.16
CA TYR A 33 -14.18 1.46 -1.94
C TYR A 33 -14.30 0.30 -0.96
N GLU A 34 -13.77 -0.85 -1.34
CA GLU A 34 -13.65 -2.03 -0.48
C GLU A 34 -12.17 -2.27 -0.16
N ILE A 35 -11.85 -2.52 1.11
CA ILE A 35 -10.48 -2.68 1.58
C ILE A 35 -10.34 -4.01 2.31
N TYR A 36 -9.33 -4.78 1.91
CA TYR A 36 -9.04 -6.10 2.44
C TYR A 36 -7.56 -6.25 2.77
N VAL A 37 -7.24 -7.17 3.66
CA VAL A 37 -5.89 -7.74 3.75
C VAL A 37 -5.81 -8.91 2.78
N GLY A 38 -4.83 -8.91 1.89
CA GLY A 38 -4.66 -9.97 0.89
C GLY A 38 -3.80 -11.12 1.42
N LYS A 39 -4.09 -12.35 0.98
CA LYS A 39 -3.24 -13.52 1.23
C LYS A 39 -2.80 -14.15 -0.08
N LEU A 40 -1.50 -14.40 -0.21
CA LEU A 40 -0.88 -15.07 -1.34
C LEU A 40 0.06 -16.15 -0.81
N ASP A 41 -0.33 -17.41 -0.95
CA ASP A 41 0.34 -18.56 -0.33
C ASP A 41 0.58 -18.33 1.18
N ASN A 42 1.84 -18.30 1.59
CA ASN A 42 2.28 -18.04 2.97
C ASN A 42 2.66 -16.56 3.21
N LYS A 43 2.39 -15.68 2.24
CA LYS A 43 2.68 -14.25 2.29
C LYS A 43 1.38 -13.45 2.38
N GLU A 44 1.47 -12.26 2.96
CA GLU A 44 0.36 -11.33 3.14
C GLU A 44 0.63 -10.09 2.30
N VAL A 45 -0.40 -9.63 1.57
CA VAL A 45 -0.42 -8.30 0.97
C VAL A 45 -1.07 -7.37 1.97
N ASP A 46 -0.39 -6.29 2.34
CA ASP A 46 -0.88 -5.43 3.43
C ASP A 46 -2.29 -4.89 3.12
N PHE A 47 -2.54 -4.42 1.87
CA PHE A 47 -3.89 -4.05 1.42
C PHE A 47 -4.21 -4.44 -0.01
N VAL A 48 -5.47 -4.81 -0.20
CA VAL A 48 -6.15 -4.86 -1.49
C VAL A 48 -7.28 -3.83 -1.42
N VAL A 49 -7.23 -2.82 -2.28
CA VAL A 49 -8.27 -1.79 -2.40
C VAL A 49 -9.01 -2.02 -3.70
N ILE A 50 -10.33 -2.09 -3.66
CA ILE A 50 -11.21 -2.14 -4.82
C ILE A 50 -11.94 -0.81 -4.89
N ASP A 51 -11.94 -0.17 -6.06
CA ASP A 51 -12.67 1.06 -6.36
C ASP A 51 -13.44 0.87 -7.67
N GLY A 52 -14.69 0.44 -7.56
CA GLY A 52 -15.46 -0.03 -8.72
C GLY A 52 -14.74 -1.14 -9.48
N ASN A 53 -14.27 -0.84 -10.69
CA ASN A 53 -13.53 -1.79 -11.55
C ASN A 53 -12.01 -1.74 -11.34
N ASN A 54 -11.51 -0.77 -10.58
CA ASN A 54 -10.10 -0.65 -10.26
C ASN A 54 -9.76 -1.52 -9.05
N LYS A 55 -8.57 -2.12 -9.08
CA LYS A 55 -8.01 -2.82 -7.94
C LYS A 55 -6.57 -2.39 -7.74
N PHE A 56 -6.18 -2.22 -6.49
CA PHE A 56 -4.85 -1.80 -6.08
C PHE A 56 -4.31 -2.79 -5.05
N TYR A 57 -3.10 -3.27 -5.27
CA TYR A 57 -2.34 -4.03 -4.28
C TYR A 57 -1.28 -3.11 -3.68
N ILE A 58 -1.32 -2.93 -2.36
CA ILE A 58 -0.47 -1.98 -1.66
C ILE A 58 0.34 -2.69 -0.59
N GLN A 59 1.66 -2.52 -0.65
CA GLN A 59 2.60 -3.00 0.36
C GLN A 59 3.29 -1.80 1.03
N VAL A 60 3.45 -1.82 2.36
CA VAL A 60 4.02 -0.69 3.10
C VAL A 60 5.23 -1.09 3.93
N THR A 61 6.26 -0.26 3.86
CA THR A 61 7.53 -0.55 4.52
C THR A 61 8.19 0.71 5.09
N TYR A 62 8.73 0.62 6.30
CA TYR A 62 9.22 1.78 7.05
C TYR A 62 10.67 2.13 6.70
N LEU A 63 11.58 1.17 6.87
CA LEU A 63 12.99 1.32 6.53
C LEU A 63 13.35 0.23 5.52
N LEU A 64 13.69 0.66 4.32
CA LEU A 64 14.40 -0.16 3.34
C LEU A 64 15.89 -0.21 3.73
N SER A 65 16.18 -0.59 4.98
CA SER A 65 17.54 -0.55 5.54
C SER A 65 18.47 -1.57 4.88
N GLU A 66 17.92 -2.62 4.26
CA GLU A 66 18.67 -3.64 3.53
C GLU A 66 17.94 -4.08 2.26
N GLN A 67 18.71 -4.43 1.24
CA GLN A 67 18.21 -4.92 -0.05
C GLN A 67 17.32 -6.16 0.11
N SER A 68 17.62 -7.00 1.10
CA SER A 68 16.82 -8.18 1.49
C SER A 68 15.37 -7.82 1.85
N THR A 69 15.16 -6.69 2.51
CA THR A 69 13.82 -6.21 2.89
C THR A 69 13.11 -5.65 1.67
N ILE A 70 13.80 -4.87 0.83
CA ILE A 70 13.25 -4.37 -0.44
C ILE A 70 12.74 -5.55 -1.28
N ASP A 71 13.61 -6.52 -1.55
CA ASP A 71 13.28 -7.63 -2.43
C ASP A 71 12.11 -8.46 -1.89
N ARG A 72 12.02 -8.63 -0.57
CA ARG A 72 10.89 -9.33 0.03
C ARG A 72 9.57 -8.61 -0.20
N GLU A 73 9.50 -7.31 0.07
CA GLU A 73 8.25 -6.54 -0.05
C GLU A 73 7.80 -6.44 -1.52
N PHE A 74 8.73 -6.26 -2.46
CA PHE A 74 8.40 -6.28 -3.89
C PHE A 74 8.02 -7.68 -4.39
N SER A 75 8.71 -8.73 -3.94
CA SER A 75 8.44 -10.11 -4.39
C SER A 75 7.01 -10.58 -4.12
N VAL A 76 6.36 -10.04 -3.08
CA VAL A 76 4.96 -10.36 -2.77
C VAL A 76 4.06 -9.89 -3.91
N LEU A 77 4.28 -8.67 -4.41
CA LEU A 77 3.48 -8.09 -5.49
C LEU A 77 3.87 -8.64 -6.86
N GLU A 78 5.15 -8.96 -7.07
CA GLU A 78 5.65 -9.58 -8.32
C GLU A 78 5.05 -10.97 -8.57
N GLN A 79 4.63 -11.67 -7.52
CA GLN A 79 3.97 -12.98 -7.62
C GLN A 79 2.49 -12.90 -8.03
N ILE A 80 1.90 -11.70 -8.00
CA ILE A 80 0.49 -11.50 -8.37
C ILE A 80 0.40 -11.36 -9.89
N ASN A 81 0.00 -12.44 -10.54
CA ASN A 81 -0.11 -12.54 -12.00
C ASN A 81 -1.42 -11.93 -12.52
N ASP A 82 -1.61 -10.63 -12.30
CA ASP A 82 -2.67 -9.83 -12.92
C ASP A 82 -2.15 -8.46 -13.38
N ASN A 83 -3.00 -7.70 -14.06
CA ASN A 83 -2.67 -6.39 -14.62
C ASN A 83 -3.16 -5.22 -13.74
N TYR A 84 -3.56 -5.49 -12.49
CA TYR A 84 -4.00 -4.43 -11.58
C TYR A 84 -2.79 -3.70 -10.98
N THR A 85 -3.03 -2.45 -10.58
CA THR A 85 -1.99 -1.54 -10.10
C THR A 85 -1.37 -2.06 -8.80
N LYS A 86 -0.04 -2.07 -8.75
CA LYS A 86 0.75 -2.55 -7.61
C LYS A 86 1.61 -1.41 -7.09
N ILE A 87 1.57 -1.15 -5.78
CA ILE A 87 2.22 0.01 -5.16
C ILE A 87 2.99 -0.44 -3.92
N VAL A 88 4.24 0.03 -3.79
CA VAL A 88 5.01 -0.05 -2.56
C VAL A 88 5.16 1.36 -2.00
N ILE A 89 4.70 1.58 -0.77
CA ILE A 89 4.82 2.87 -0.07
C ILE A 89 5.92 2.75 0.98
N SER A 90 6.89 3.67 0.97
CA SER A 90 7.95 3.70 1.98
C SER A 90 8.42 5.10 2.36
N MET A 91 9.28 5.21 3.39
CA MET A 91 9.95 6.48 3.70
C MET A 91 11.17 6.76 2.82
N ASP A 92 11.56 5.83 1.94
CA ASP A 92 12.73 6.00 1.07
C ASP A 92 12.45 7.03 -0.03
N THR A 93 13.44 7.89 -0.27
CA THR A 93 13.39 8.92 -1.31
C THR A 93 13.87 8.41 -2.66
N VAL A 94 14.59 7.29 -2.68
CA VAL A 94 15.05 6.65 -3.92
C VAL A 94 13.87 5.95 -4.57
N ASN A 95 13.62 6.26 -5.85
CA ASN A 95 12.62 5.55 -6.64
C ASN A 95 13.11 4.12 -6.93
N ARG A 96 12.36 3.12 -6.46
CA ARG A 96 12.65 1.69 -6.63
C ARG A 96 11.57 0.97 -7.44
N SER A 97 10.80 1.71 -8.23
CA SER A 97 9.78 1.15 -9.10
C SER A 97 10.40 0.13 -10.05
N ARG A 98 9.78 -1.04 -10.19
CA ARG A 98 10.28 -2.14 -11.02
C ARG A 98 9.15 -3.09 -11.37
N ASN A 99 9.26 -3.81 -12.49
CA ASN A 99 8.31 -4.86 -12.86
C ASN A 99 6.83 -4.40 -12.84
N GLY A 100 6.56 -3.15 -13.23
CA GLY A 100 5.22 -2.55 -13.19
C GLY A 100 4.71 -2.15 -11.80
N ILE A 101 5.51 -2.33 -10.75
CA ILE A 101 5.23 -1.90 -9.37
C ILE A 101 5.71 -0.47 -9.19
N ILE A 102 4.82 0.39 -8.70
CA ILE A 102 5.09 1.80 -8.44
C ILE A 102 5.63 1.95 -7.02
N HIS A 103 6.81 2.52 -6.87
CA HIS A 103 7.34 2.93 -5.57
C HIS A 103 6.96 4.39 -5.29
N LYS A 104 6.28 4.64 -4.18
CA LYS A 104 5.96 6.00 -3.71
C LYS A 104 6.59 6.27 -2.35
N ASN A 105 7.15 7.47 -2.20
CA ASN A 105 7.46 7.96 -0.87
C ASN A 105 6.15 8.22 -0.12
N ILE A 106 6.13 7.94 1.18
CA ILE A 106 4.97 8.15 2.05
C ILE A 106 4.52 9.62 2.06
N LYS A 107 5.46 10.58 1.94
CA LYS A 107 5.14 11.99 1.89
C LYS A 107 4.41 12.34 0.61
N ASP A 108 4.93 11.88 -0.53
CA ASP A 108 4.30 12.10 -1.83
C ASP A 108 2.91 11.46 -1.86
N PHE A 109 2.78 10.22 -1.41
CA PHE A 109 1.49 9.54 -1.29
C PHE A 109 0.47 10.28 -0.42
N LEU A 110 0.93 10.91 0.67
CA LEU A 110 0.06 11.69 1.55
C LEU A 110 -0.23 13.09 1.01
N LEU A 111 0.58 13.64 0.11
CA LEU A 111 0.47 15.00 -0.39
C LEU A 111 -0.12 15.11 -1.80
N GLU A 112 -0.25 14.00 -2.52
CA GLU A 112 -1.00 13.93 -3.77
C GLU A 112 -2.46 14.38 -3.55
N GLU A 113 -2.92 15.34 -4.37
CA GLU A 113 -4.30 15.86 -4.41
C GLU A 113 -5.24 14.98 -5.23
#